data_AF-A0A2K5DR63-F1
#
_entry.id   AF-A0A2K5DR63-F1
#
_cell.length_a   1.000
_cell.length_b   1.000
_cell.length_c   1.000
_cell.angle_alpha   90.00
_cell.angle_beta   90.00
_cell.angle_gamma   90.00
#
_symmetry.space_group_name_H-M   'P 1'
#
loop_
_entity.id
_entity.type
_entity.pdbx_description
1 polymer ?
#
loop_
_entity_poly.entity_id
_entity_poly.type
_entity_poly.pdbx_seq_one_letter_code
_entity_poly.pdbx_strand_id
1 'polypeptide(L)'
;MAQEAAGPLSEETLSLWKREQARLKARVVDRDTEAWQRDPAFSGLRRVGGVDVSFVKGDSVRACASLVVLSYPELEFCLQVAKQNRSSPPSARQPSCCWKLRAPS
;
A
#
# COMPACT_ATOMS: atom_id res chain seq x y z
N MET A 1 -1.59 -22.60 -19.40
CA MET A 1 -0.83 -23.23 -18.31
C MET A 1 -1.19 -22.50 -17.02
N ALA A 2 -2.10 -23.06 -16.23
CA ALA A 2 -2.45 -22.52 -14.92
C ALA A 2 -1.31 -22.87 -13.95
N GLN A 3 -0.64 -21.87 -13.39
CA GLN A 3 0.33 -22.10 -12.33
C GLN A 3 -0.41 -22.51 -11.07
N GLU A 4 0.08 -23.62 -10.51
CA GLU A 4 -0.31 -24.30 -9.29
C GLU A 4 -0.59 -23.31 -8.15
N ALA A 5 -1.81 -23.39 -7.59
CA ALA A 5 -2.16 -22.65 -6.39
C ALA A 5 -1.19 -23.05 -5.28
N ALA A 6 -0.54 -22.06 -4.65
CA ALA A 6 0.28 -22.28 -3.47
C ALA A 6 -0.46 -23.22 -2.50
N GLY A 7 0.15 -24.37 -2.19
CA GLY A 7 -0.44 -25.36 -1.29
C GLY A 7 -0.80 -24.74 0.07
N PRO A 8 -1.61 -25.44 0.89
CA PRO A 8 -2.02 -24.93 2.20
C PRO A 8 -0.81 -24.48 3.01
N LEU A 9 -0.88 -23.27 3.59
CA LEU A 9 0.14 -22.79 4.52
C LEU A 9 0.27 -23.78 5.69
N SER A 10 1.49 -24.03 6.16
CA SER A 10 1.69 -24.93 7.30
C SER A 10 0.95 -24.45 8.54
N GLU A 11 0.45 -25.38 9.35
CA GLU A 11 -0.26 -25.07 10.59
C GLU A 11 0.62 -24.24 11.56
N GLU A 12 1.92 -24.52 11.58
CA GLU A 12 2.92 -23.74 12.31
C GLU A 12 2.98 -22.28 11.84
N THR A 13 2.99 -22.04 10.53
CA THR A 13 2.99 -20.68 9.96
C THR A 13 1.73 -19.91 10.35
N LEU A 14 0.56 -20.56 10.27
CA LEU A 14 -0.71 -19.95 10.66
C LEU A 14 -0.76 -19.64 12.15
N SER A 15 -0.24 -20.53 12.99
CA SER A 15 -0.15 -20.33 14.44
C SER A 15 0.75 -19.13 14.79
N LEU A 16 1.91 -19.05 14.12
CA LEU A 16 2.82 -17.90 14.26
C LEU A 16 2.13 -16.59 13.86
N TRP A 17 1.44 -16.56 12.71
CA TRP A 17 0.75 -15.36 12.24
C TRP A 17 -0.36 -14.92 13.18
N LYS A 18 -1.16 -15.84 13.72
CA LYS A 18 -2.21 -15.52 14.70
C LYS A 18 -1.62 -14.88 15.96
N ARG A 19 -0.53 -15.46 16.49
CA ARG A 19 0.18 -14.89 17.64
C ARG A 19 0.71 -13.50 17.33
N GLU A 20 1.31 -13.32 16.15
CA GLU A 20 1.89 -12.04 15.77
C GLU A 20 0.84 -10.96 15.52
N GLN A 21 -0.30 -11.32 14.90
CA GLN A 21 -1.45 -10.43 14.77
C GLN A 21 -1.95 -9.96 16.14
N ALA A 22 -2.09 -10.85 17.13
CA ALA A 22 -2.51 -10.48 18.48
C ALA A 22 -1.47 -9.54 19.15
N ARG A 23 -0.18 -9.86 19.02
CA ARG A 23 0.92 -9.06 19.57
C ARG A 23 0.95 -7.65 18.98
N LEU A 24 0.78 -7.51 17.66
CA LEU A 24 0.78 -6.22 16.98
C LEU A 24 -0.51 -5.44 17.22
N LYS A 25 -1.66 -6.12 17.27
CA LYS A 25 -2.95 -5.50 17.59
C LYS A 25 -2.94 -4.83 18.96
N ALA A 26 -2.30 -5.45 19.96
CA ALA A 26 -2.15 -4.87 21.29
C ALA A 26 -1.32 -3.56 21.32
N ARG A 27 -0.60 -3.23 20.24
CA ARG A 27 0.20 -2.00 20.11
C ARG A 27 -0.50 -0.90 19.32
N VAL A 28 -1.73 -1.14 18.85
CA VAL A 28 -2.52 -0.12 18.14
C VAL A 28 -2.94 0.95 19.14
N VAL A 29 -2.70 2.21 18.77
CA VAL A 29 -3.20 3.38 19.49
C VAL A 29 -4.41 3.90 18.71
N ASP A 30 -5.58 3.84 19.32
CA ASP A 30 -6.90 4.13 18.73
C ASP A 30 -7.38 5.56 19.02
N ARG A 31 -6.46 6.46 19.33
CA ARG A 31 -6.71 7.87 19.68
C ARG A 31 -5.69 8.78 19.01
N ASP A 32 -6.06 10.04 18.85
CA ASP A 32 -5.17 11.06 18.28
C ASP A 32 -3.96 11.31 19.18
N THR A 33 -2.77 11.23 18.59
CA THR A 33 -1.49 11.46 19.26
C THR A 33 -0.94 12.86 18.96
N GLU A 34 -1.20 13.39 17.78
CA GLU A 34 -0.61 14.62 17.28
C GLU A 34 -1.48 15.86 17.55
N ALA A 35 -0.88 17.04 17.60
CA ALA A 35 -1.59 18.29 17.83
C ALA A 35 -2.53 18.65 16.66
N TRP A 36 -2.07 18.46 15.42
CA TRP A 36 -2.85 18.78 14.22
C TRP A 36 -4.13 17.94 14.09
N GLN A 37 -4.22 16.77 14.73
CA GLN A 37 -5.43 15.94 14.71
C GLN A 37 -6.58 16.53 15.54
N ARG A 38 -6.26 17.36 16.55
CA ARG A 38 -7.24 17.97 17.46
C ARG A 38 -7.77 19.32 16.96
N ASP A 39 -7.10 19.90 15.96
CA ASP A 39 -7.52 21.14 15.33
C ASP A 39 -8.57 20.83 14.24
N PRO A 40 -9.76 21.46 14.26
CA PRO A 40 -10.80 21.18 13.28
C PRO A 40 -10.40 21.43 11.82
N ALA A 41 -9.42 22.30 11.58
CA ALA A 41 -8.89 22.59 10.24
C ALA A 41 -7.61 21.79 9.93
N PHE A 42 -7.21 20.87 10.82
CA PHE A 42 -5.95 20.12 10.74
C PHE A 42 -4.70 21.00 10.65
N SER A 43 -4.73 22.16 11.33
CA SER A 43 -3.64 23.14 11.31
C SER A 43 -2.30 22.49 11.69
N GLY A 44 -1.33 22.57 10.79
CA GLY A 44 0.00 21.96 10.95
C GLY A 44 0.20 20.66 10.16
N LEU A 45 -0.86 20.03 9.64
CA LEU A 45 -0.74 18.94 8.68
C LEU A 45 -0.30 19.50 7.33
N ARG A 46 0.83 19.02 6.81
CA ARG A 46 1.41 19.54 5.55
C ARG A 46 1.38 18.53 4.41
N ARG A 47 1.27 17.24 4.73
CA ARG A 47 1.38 16.15 3.76
C ARG A 47 0.48 15.01 4.16
N VAL A 48 -0.13 14.39 3.16
CA VAL A 48 -0.93 13.16 3.32
C VAL A 48 -0.33 12.08 2.42
N GLY A 49 -0.12 10.90 3.01
CA GLY A 49 0.35 9.72 2.29
C GLY A 49 -0.80 8.82 1.85
N GLY A 50 -0.72 8.25 0.66
CA GLY A 50 -1.62 7.20 0.17
C GLY A 50 -0.83 5.97 -0.27
N VAL A 51 -1.33 4.77 0.01
CA VAL A 51 -0.68 3.52 -0.40
C VAL A 51 -1.70 2.62 -1.11
N ASP A 52 -1.26 1.96 -2.18
CA ASP A 52 -2.03 0.94 -2.91
C ASP A 52 -1.17 -0.30 -3.14
N VAL A 53 -1.79 -1.48 -3.10
CA VAL A 53 -1.17 -2.75 -3.47
C VAL A 53 -2.08 -3.49 -4.43
N SER A 54 -1.64 -3.59 -5.68
CA SER A 54 -2.40 -4.21 -6.77
C SER A 54 -1.75 -5.52 -7.21
N PHE A 55 -2.48 -6.64 -7.10
CA PHE A 55 -2.03 -7.95 -7.59
C PHE A 55 -2.19 -8.07 -9.10
N VAL A 56 -1.26 -8.79 -9.74
CA VAL A 56 -1.33 -9.04 -11.19
C VAL A 56 -2.47 -10.02 -11.47
N LYS A 57 -3.30 -9.72 -12.48
CA LYS A 57 -4.44 -10.59 -12.84
C LYS A 57 -3.93 -12.01 -13.15
N GLY A 58 -4.50 -13.00 -12.46
CA GLY A 58 -4.10 -14.40 -12.60
C GLY A 58 -2.83 -14.78 -11.83
N ASP A 59 -2.32 -13.90 -10.97
CA ASP A 59 -1.14 -14.15 -10.12
C ASP A 59 -1.38 -13.63 -8.70
N SER A 60 -1.45 -14.55 -7.74
CA SER A 60 -1.72 -14.23 -6.33
C SER A 60 -0.47 -13.85 -5.53
N VAL A 61 0.71 -13.85 -6.16
CA VAL A 61 2.00 -13.62 -5.48
C VAL A 61 2.64 -12.32 -5.95
N ARG A 62 2.57 -12.00 -7.24
CA ARG A 62 3.11 -10.74 -7.77
C ARG A 62 2.13 -9.60 -7.53
N ALA A 63 2.60 -8.62 -6.77
CA ALA A 63 1.92 -7.35 -6.57
C ALA A 63 2.81 -6.16 -6.95
N CYS A 64 2.16 -5.08 -7.36
CA CYS A 64 2.74 -3.75 -7.45
C CYS A 64 2.29 -2.95 -6.23
N ALA A 65 3.24 -2.43 -5.46
CA ALA A 65 2.95 -1.50 -4.37
C ALA A 65 3.28 -0.08 -4.83
N SER A 66 2.38 0.87 -4.56
CA SER A 66 2.59 2.29 -4.79
C SER A 66 2.40 3.07 -3.49
N LEU A 67 3.28 4.04 -3.25
CA LEU A 67 3.18 5.05 -2.20
C LEU A 67 3.18 6.41 -2.88
N VAL A 68 2.23 7.28 -2.52
CA VAL A 68 2.18 8.68 -2.94
C VAL A 68 2.17 9.59 -1.72
N VAL A 69 2.74 10.78 -1.86
CA VAL A 69 2.64 11.85 -0.87
C VAL A 69 2.14 13.10 -1.56
N LEU A 70 1.09 13.69 -1.01
CA LEU A 70 0.44 14.89 -1.51
C LEU A 70 0.66 16.03 -0.51
N SER A 71 0.65 17.27 -0.98
CA SER A 71 0.52 18.44 -0.10
C SER A 71 -0.86 18.47 0.55
N TYR A 72 -0.96 19.15 1.68
CA TYR A 72 -2.23 19.43 2.34
C TYR A 72 -2.26 20.91 2.75
N PRO A 73 -3.36 21.64 2.49
CA PRO A 73 -4.68 21.15 2.04
C PRO A 73 -4.88 20.98 0.53
N GLU A 74 -3.91 21.36 -0.30
CA GLU A 74 -4.12 21.49 -1.76
C GLU A 74 -4.23 20.13 -2.49
N LEU A 75 -3.78 19.04 -1.88
CA LEU A 75 -3.75 17.69 -2.45
C LEU A 75 -2.96 17.62 -3.77
N GLU A 76 -1.90 18.42 -3.88
CA GLU A 76 -1.01 18.40 -5.03
C GLU A 76 0.08 17.34 -4.88
N PHE A 77 0.44 16.72 -6.00
CA PHE A 77 1.40 15.63 -6.02
C PHE A 77 2.82 16.10 -5.66
N CYS A 78 3.41 15.51 -4.62
CA CYS A 78 4.79 15.79 -4.21
C CYS A 78 5.76 14.65 -4.53
N LEU A 79 5.33 13.39 -4.37
CA LEU A 79 6.21 12.22 -4.47
C LEU A 79 5.42 10.94 -4.82
N GLN A 80 6.00 10.07 -5.65
CA GLN A 80 5.56 8.69 -5.88
C GLN A 80 6.74 7.73 -5.80
N VAL A 81 6.52 6.61 -5.12
CA VAL A 81 7.40 5.44 -5.15
C VAL A 81 6.56 4.24 -5.58
N ALA A 82 7.02 3.49 -6.57
CA ALA A 82 6.41 2.23 -6.98
C ALA A 82 7.44 1.11 -6.98
N LYS A 83 7.11 -0.03 -6.36
CA LYS A 83 7.94 -1.24 -6.39
C LYS A 83 7.12 -2.43 -6.84
N GLN A 84 7.70 -3.20 -7.77
CA GLN A 84 7.19 -4.50 -8.19
C GLN A 84 8.15 -5.57 -7.68
N ASN A 85 7.65 -6.55 -6.93
CA ASN A 85 8.45 -7.73 -6.60
C ASN A 85 8.62 -8.56 -7.88
N ARG A 86 9.76 -8.39 -8.55
CA ARG A 86 10.14 -9.16 -9.74
C ARG A 86 11.05 -10.32 -9.35
N SER A 87 10.72 -11.52 -9.83
CA SER A 87 11.63 -12.66 -9.88
C SER A 87 12.45 -12.74 -11.18
N SER A 88 12.42 -11.72 -12.06
CA SER A 88 13.22 -11.70 -13.32
C SER A 88 13.33 -10.29 -13.96
N PRO A 89 14.39 -10.01 -14.75
CA PRO A 89 14.69 -8.68 -15.30
C PRO A 89 13.71 -8.21 -16.39
N PRO A 90 13.61 -6.90 -16.69
CA PRO A 90 12.67 -6.39 -17.70
C PRO A 90 13.09 -6.82 -19.11
N SER A 91 12.25 -7.60 -19.79
CA SER A 91 12.10 -7.38 -21.23
C SER A 91 11.15 -6.20 -21.43
N ALA A 92 11.47 -5.38 -22.43
CA ALA A 92 10.90 -4.08 -22.66
C ALA A 92 9.42 -4.14 -23.10
N ARG A 93 8.65 -3.11 -22.69
CA ARG A 93 7.32 -2.69 -23.20
C ARG A 93 6.16 -3.66 -22.85
N GLN A 94 4.98 -3.26 -22.37
CA GLN A 94 4.34 -1.95 -22.27
C GLN A 94 3.02 -2.06 -21.43
N PRO A 95 2.15 -1.02 -21.31
CA PRO A 95 1.61 -0.54 -20.03
C PRO A 95 0.07 -0.64 -19.92
N SER A 96 -0.52 -0.64 -18.72
CA SER A 96 -1.96 -0.27 -18.54
C SER A 96 -2.49 -0.31 -17.10
N CYS A 97 -1.68 -0.19 -16.04
CA CYS A 97 -2.26 0.06 -14.72
C CYS A 97 -2.52 1.56 -14.57
N CYS A 98 -3.57 2.01 -15.26
CA CYS A 98 -4.07 3.37 -15.28
C CYS A 98 -4.47 3.84 -13.88
N TRP A 99 -3.64 4.65 -13.23
CA TRP A 99 -4.14 5.77 -12.43
C TRP A 99 -4.10 7.00 -13.35
N LYS A 100 -5.08 7.13 -14.25
CA LYS A 100 -5.35 8.42 -14.90
C LYS A 100 -6.05 9.30 -13.87
N LEU A 101 -5.27 9.95 -12.99
CA LEU A 101 -5.75 11.16 -12.35
C LEU A 101 -5.84 12.23 -13.44
N ARG A 102 -7.06 12.39 -13.97
CA ARG A 102 -7.41 13.47 -14.88
C ARG A 102 -7.37 14.76 -14.04
N ALA A 103 -6.37 15.60 -14.26
CA ALA A 103 -6.38 16.97 -13.72
C ALA A 103 -7.62 17.71 -14.25
N PRO A 104 -8.33 18.52 -13.44
CA PRO A 104 -9.40 19.36 -13.94
C PRO A 104 -8.82 20.42 -14.90
N SER A 105 -9.60 20.73 -15.93
CA SER A 105 -9.30 21.73 -16.96
C SER A 105 -9.50 23.16 -16.47
#